data_AF-A0A2Z5E7S8-F1
#
_entry.id   AF-A0A2Z5E7S8-F1
#
_cell.length_a   1.000
_cell.length_b   1.000
_cell.length_c   1.000
_cell.angle_alpha   90.00
_cell.angle_beta   90.00
_cell.angle_gamma   90.00
#
_symmetry.space_group_name_H-M   'P 1'
#
loop_
_entity.id
_entity.type
_entity.pdbx_description
1 polymer ?
#
loop_
_entity_poly.entity_id
_entity_poly.type
_entity_poly.pdbx_seq_one_letter_code
_entity_poly.pdbx_strand_id
1 'polypeptide(L)'
;MSAKPARDDGDEKPKKKGKMGLILIAVAMLVVGGGAVFGLMMAGVIGGHGEEKKKDEGPQLVRKGAADPYAPPAKEGEGEGGGAEAESESGDPYRTAYFTFTDDFTSNLKDSDSMVQASLACSTRRDGRVLQWLAKHELAIRSRLLEILADTPEEDATTIDGKERLNKRMTDAINQVLIQKEGFGGVDAVYFRNFIVQ
;
A
#
# COMPACT_ATOMS: atom_id res chain seq x y z
N MET A 1 61.67 -53.48 -56.91
CA MET A 1 61.21 -54.49 -57.90
C MET A 1 59.95 -55.12 -57.31
N SER A 2 58.76 -54.59 -57.60
CA SER A 2 57.91 -54.87 -58.78
C SER A 2 57.37 -56.30 -58.81
N ALA A 3 56.08 -56.46 -58.45
CA ALA A 3 55.03 -57.18 -59.20
C ALA A 3 53.93 -57.75 -58.26
N LYS A 4 52.70 -57.27 -58.45
CA LYS A 4 51.41 -57.86 -58.01
C LYS A 4 50.98 -58.92 -59.07
N PRO A 5 50.03 -59.87 -58.84
CA PRO A 5 48.58 -59.59 -58.80
C PRO A 5 47.71 -60.56 -57.93
N ALA A 6 46.55 -60.10 -57.39
CA ALA A 6 45.14 -60.49 -57.69
C ALA A 6 44.71 -61.91 -57.18
N ARG A 7 43.62 -62.11 -56.43
CA ARG A 7 42.15 -61.89 -56.65
C ARG A 7 41.39 -62.04 -55.30
N ASP A 8 40.35 -61.23 -55.00
CA ASP A 8 38.88 -61.51 -55.19
C ASP A 8 38.41 -62.71 -54.34
N ASP A 9 37.37 -62.72 -53.50
CA ASP A 9 36.12 -61.97 -53.37
C ASP A 9 35.57 -62.21 -51.94
N GLY A 10 34.73 -61.33 -51.41
CA GLY A 10 34.13 -61.52 -50.08
C GLY A 10 33.35 -60.30 -49.61
N ASP A 11 32.29 -60.02 -50.34
CA ASP A 11 31.19 -59.07 -50.12
C ASP A 11 30.77 -58.86 -48.65
N GLU A 12 30.80 -57.60 -48.18
CA GLU A 12 29.68 -57.01 -47.41
C GLU A 12 29.82 -55.48 -47.34
N LYS A 13 28.91 -54.78 -48.03
CA LYS A 13 28.57 -53.36 -47.81
C LYS A 13 27.07 -53.31 -47.46
N PRO A 14 26.53 -52.19 -46.92
CA PRO A 14 26.95 -51.37 -45.78
C PRO A 14 25.72 -51.02 -44.88
N LYS A 15 25.88 -50.54 -43.64
CA LYS A 15 24.77 -49.84 -42.94
C LYS A 15 25.09 -48.36 -42.70
N LYS A 16 24.35 -47.51 -43.44
CA LYS A 16 24.33 -46.05 -43.42
C LYS A 16 24.11 -45.52 -41.98
N LYS A 17 25.10 -44.82 -41.42
CA LYS A 17 24.92 -43.94 -40.25
C LYS A 17 24.10 -42.72 -40.66
N GLY A 18 22.80 -42.79 -40.41
CA GLY A 18 21.86 -41.70 -40.65
C GLY A 18 22.05 -40.53 -39.68
N LYS A 19 21.62 -39.35 -40.11
CA LYS A 19 21.64 -38.04 -39.42
C LYS A 19 21.04 -38.02 -38.00
N MET A 20 20.45 -39.13 -37.54
CA MET A 20 19.83 -39.30 -36.22
C MET A 20 20.85 -39.30 -35.06
N GLY A 21 22.08 -39.77 -35.29
CA GLY A 21 23.14 -39.71 -34.27
C GLY A 21 23.61 -38.28 -33.97
N LEU A 22 23.64 -37.42 -34.99
CA LEU A 22 23.97 -35.99 -34.83
C LEU A 22 22.82 -35.20 -34.18
N ILE A 23 21.57 -35.56 -34.48
CA ILE A 23 20.39 -34.97 -33.82
C ILE A 23 20.35 -35.35 -32.33
N LEU A 24 20.67 -36.60 -31.97
CA LEU A 24 20.72 -37.01 -30.57
C LEU A 24 21.82 -36.30 -29.78
N ILE A 25 22.97 -36.03 -30.39
CA ILE A 25 24.06 -35.26 -29.77
C ILE A 25 23.69 -33.77 -29.65
N ALA A 26 23.03 -33.20 -30.66
CA ALA A 26 22.55 -31.82 -30.61
C ALA A 26 21.44 -31.62 -29.55
N VAL A 27 20.52 -32.58 -29.42
CA VAL A 27 19.49 -32.58 -28.38
C VAL A 27 20.11 -32.78 -27.00
N ALA A 28 21.09 -33.67 -26.84
CA ALA A 28 21.80 -33.84 -25.59
C ALA A 28 22.56 -32.57 -25.15
N MET A 29 23.22 -31.87 -26.09
CA MET A 29 23.85 -30.58 -25.79
C MET A 29 22.84 -29.47 -25.48
N LEU A 30 21.65 -29.47 -26.09
CA LEU A 30 20.57 -28.53 -25.77
C LEU A 30 19.96 -28.80 -24.39
N VAL A 31 19.86 -30.05 -23.95
CA VAL A 31 19.37 -30.37 -22.60
C VAL A 31 20.40 -29.99 -21.53
N VAL A 32 21.69 -30.22 -21.77
CA VAL A 32 22.76 -29.85 -20.82
C VAL A 32 22.99 -28.33 -20.79
N GLY A 33 22.99 -27.67 -21.95
CA GLY A 33 23.14 -26.21 -22.06
C GLY A 33 21.88 -25.43 -21.63
N GLY A 34 20.70 -25.91 -22.02
CA GLY A 34 19.42 -25.32 -21.65
C GLY A 34 19.05 -25.57 -20.18
N GLY A 35 19.36 -26.74 -19.64
CA GLY A 35 19.13 -27.08 -18.24
C GLY A 35 20.00 -26.27 -17.27
N ALA A 36 21.25 -25.98 -17.63
CA ALA A 36 22.12 -25.11 -16.84
C ALA A 36 21.61 -23.67 -16.82
N VAL A 37 21.20 -23.13 -17.97
CA VAL A 37 20.64 -21.76 -18.05
C VAL A 37 19.29 -21.67 -17.34
N PHE A 38 18.41 -22.67 -17.49
CA PHE A 38 17.14 -22.74 -16.77
C PHE A 38 17.34 -22.90 -15.26
N GLY A 39 18.30 -23.73 -14.83
CA GLY A 39 18.68 -23.89 -13.43
C GLY A 39 19.22 -22.60 -12.82
N LEU A 40 20.05 -21.85 -13.55
CA LEU A 40 20.56 -20.55 -13.12
C LEU A 40 19.50 -19.44 -13.16
N MET A 41 18.48 -19.57 -14.01
CA MET A 41 17.31 -18.69 -14.04
C MET A 41 16.36 -18.97 -12.86
N MET A 42 16.07 -20.24 -12.57
CA MET A 42 15.27 -20.66 -11.41
C MET A 42 16.00 -20.40 -10.07
N ALA A 43 17.33 -20.51 -10.05
CA ALA A 43 18.16 -20.15 -8.91
C ALA A 43 18.35 -18.63 -8.75
N GLY A 44 17.79 -17.81 -9.64
CA GLY A 44 17.84 -16.35 -9.55
C GLY A 44 19.20 -15.71 -9.88
N VAL A 45 20.15 -16.48 -10.44
CA VAL A 45 21.53 -16.03 -10.69
C VAL A 45 21.67 -15.26 -12.01
N ILE A 46 20.85 -15.57 -13.04
CA ILE A 46 21.00 -15.01 -14.40
C ILE A 46 19.81 -14.14 -14.87
N GLY A 47 18.74 -14.05 -14.10
CA GLY A 47 17.61 -13.19 -14.40
C GLY A 47 17.05 -12.63 -13.12
N GLY A 48 17.80 -11.74 -12.47
CA GLY A 48 17.47 -11.10 -11.20
C GLY A 48 16.14 -10.35 -11.23
N HIS A 49 15.04 -11.09 -11.24
CA HIS A 49 13.91 -10.82 -10.38
C HIS A 49 14.29 -11.40 -9.02
N GLY A 50 15.18 -10.68 -8.33
CA GLY A 50 14.92 -10.51 -6.91
C GLY A 50 13.47 -10.07 -6.83
N GLU A 51 12.69 -10.74 -5.99
CA GLU A 51 11.42 -10.19 -5.56
C GLU A 51 11.68 -8.71 -5.26
N GLU A 52 11.27 -7.84 -6.19
CA GLU A 52 10.83 -6.52 -5.80
C GLU A 52 9.69 -6.84 -4.85
N LYS A 53 10.03 -7.00 -3.56
CA LYS A 53 9.17 -6.51 -2.49
C LYS A 53 8.73 -5.17 -3.04
N LYS A 54 7.49 -5.10 -3.55
CA LYS A 54 6.83 -3.85 -3.84
C LYS A 54 7.25 -2.96 -2.69
N LYS A 55 8.09 -1.96 -2.97
CA LYS A 55 8.29 -0.90 -2.00
C LYS A 55 6.87 -0.46 -1.77
N ASP A 56 6.32 -0.73 -0.59
CA ASP A 56 5.01 -0.22 -0.24
C ASP A 56 5.18 1.30 -0.28
N GLU A 57 4.83 1.89 -1.43
CA GLU A 57 5.05 3.31 -1.72
C GLU A 57 4.21 4.21 -0.80
N GLY A 58 3.29 3.61 -0.03
CA GLY A 58 2.43 4.28 0.93
C GLY A 58 2.76 4.01 2.42
N PRO A 59 2.13 4.78 3.32
CA PRO A 59 2.09 4.53 4.76
C PRO A 59 1.72 3.09 5.12
N GLN A 60 2.51 2.49 6.00
CA GLN A 60 2.30 1.13 6.48
C GLN A 60 1.53 1.12 7.79
N LEU A 61 0.80 0.04 8.07
CA LEU A 61 0.14 -0.13 9.36
C LEU A 61 1.18 -0.35 10.46
N VAL A 62 1.03 0.33 11.60
CA VAL A 62 1.94 0.20 12.74
C VAL A 62 1.31 -0.75 13.76
N ARG A 63 1.99 -1.83 14.11
CA ARG A 63 1.55 -2.74 15.19
C ARG A 63 1.75 -2.08 16.55
N LYS A 64 0.91 -2.44 17.52
CA LYS A 64 1.12 -2.06 18.93
C LYS A 64 2.52 -2.51 19.39
N GLY A 65 3.26 -1.62 20.05
CA GLY A 65 4.64 -1.87 20.51
C GLY A 65 5.75 -1.72 19.45
N ALA A 66 5.43 -1.55 18.17
CA ALA A 66 6.42 -1.29 17.14
C ALA A 66 6.87 0.19 17.16
N ALA A 67 8.17 0.43 16.98
CA ALA A 67 8.70 1.79 16.82
C ALA A 67 8.25 2.37 15.48
N ASP A 68 7.66 3.56 15.52
CA ASP A 68 7.31 4.34 14.33
C ASP A 68 8.43 5.37 14.05
N PRO A 69 9.23 5.19 12.98
CA PRO A 69 10.31 6.11 12.65
C PRO A 69 9.84 7.52 12.26
N TYR A 70 8.54 7.69 11.97
CA TYR A 70 7.94 8.93 11.51
C TYR A 70 6.99 9.56 12.54
N ALA A 71 6.89 8.99 13.74
CA ALA A 71 6.07 9.55 14.79
C ALA A 71 6.49 10.99 15.12
N PRO A 72 5.55 11.95 15.22
CA PRO A 72 5.88 13.28 15.71
C PRO A 72 6.48 13.20 17.11
N PRO A 73 7.42 14.10 17.47
CA PRO A 73 7.94 14.16 18.83
C PRO A 73 6.76 14.32 19.78
N ALA A 74 6.75 13.55 20.88
CA ALA A 74 5.68 13.61 21.87
C ALA A 74 5.51 15.05 22.36
N LYS A 75 4.52 15.77 21.82
CA LYS A 75 4.10 17.04 22.39
C LYS A 75 3.32 16.71 23.65
N GLU A 76 3.86 17.10 24.79
CA GLU A 76 3.11 17.18 26.04
C GLU A 76 1.89 18.09 25.80
N GLY A 77 0.70 17.51 25.69
CA GLY A 77 -0.54 18.30 25.69
C GLY A 77 -1.72 17.79 24.88
N GLU A 78 -1.56 16.87 23.92
CA GLU A 78 -2.70 16.39 23.10
C GLU A 78 -2.60 14.89 22.87
N GLY A 79 -3.14 14.12 23.81
CA GLY A 79 -3.14 12.67 23.75
C GLY A 79 -3.80 12.04 24.96
N GLU A 80 -5.11 12.19 25.10
CA GLU A 80 -5.87 11.08 25.69
C GLU A 80 -5.68 9.88 24.75
N GLY A 81 -4.81 8.95 25.15
CA GLY A 81 -4.35 7.81 24.35
C GLY A 81 -2.83 7.69 24.16
N GLY A 82 -2.04 8.49 24.89
CA GLY A 82 -0.57 8.40 24.91
C GLY A 82 0.03 7.83 26.20
N GLY A 83 -0.79 7.32 27.12
CA GLY A 83 -0.31 6.52 28.25
C GLY A 83 -0.02 5.11 27.76
N ALA A 84 1.09 4.51 28.18
CA ALA A 84 1.41 3.11 27.92
C ALA A 84 0.20 2.22 28.26
N GLU A 85 -0.60 1.90 27.25
CA GLU A 85 -1.78 1.06 27.40
C GLU A 85 -1.26 -0.34 27.67
N ALA A 86 -1.47 -0.81 28.89
CA ALA A 86 -1.26 -2.20 29.26
C ALA A 86 -1.84 -3.09 28.16
N GLU A 87 -0.99 -3.99 27.67
CA GLU A 87 -1.27 -4.94 26.58
C GLU A 87 -2.52 -5.75 26.93
N SER A 88 -3.68 -5.28 26.48
CA SER A 88 -4.86 -6.10 26.41
C SER A 88 -4.76 -6.91 25.12
N GLU A 89 -4.65 -8.23 25.27
CA GLU A 89 -4.62 -9.22 24.18
C GLU A 89 -5.96 -9.32 23.43
N SER A 90 -6.92 -8.47 23.78
CA SER A 90 -8.26 -8.42 23.20
C SER A 90 -8.53 -7.03 22.65
N GLY A 91 -8.25 -6.84 21.37
CA GLY A 91 -8.42 -5.58 20.65
C GLY A 91 -7.74 -5.57 19.28
N ASP A 92 -7.84 -4.45 18.57
CA ASP A 92 -7.17 -4.22 17.28
C ASP A 92 -5.63 -4.36 17.43
N PRO A 93 -4.93 -5.16 16.59
CA PRO A 93 -3.49 -5.37 16.69
C PRO A 93 -2.65 -4.13 16.28
N TYR A 94 -3.28 -3.12 15.69
CA TYR A 94 -2.61 -1.91 15.23
C TYR A 94 -2.68 -0.78 16.26
N ARG A 95 -1.65 0.06 16.29
CA ARG A 95 -1.63 1.30 17.07
C ARG A 95 -2.53 2.31 16.37
N THR A 96 -3.37 3.00 17.13
CA THR A 96 -4.12 4.17 16.65
C THR A 96 -3.38 5.43 17.06
N ALA A 97 -3.14 6.34 16.12
CA ALA A 97 -2.66 7.68 16.36
C ALA A 97 -3.73 8.70 16.01
N TYR A 98 -3.78 9.82 16.73
CA TYR A 98 -4.76 10.87 16.54
C TYR A 98 -4.10 12.16 16.05
N PHE A 99 -4.77 12.84 15.12
CA PHE A 99 -4.45 14.19 14.68
C PHE A 99 -5.61 15.11 15.03
N THR A 100 -5.35 16.16 15.79
CA THR A 100 -6.35 17.15 16.20
C THR A 100 -6.19 18.40 15.36
N PHE A 101 -7.28 18.90 14.77
CA PHE A 101 -7.25 20.20 14.12
C PHE A 101 -7.21 21.30 15.18
N THR A 102 -6.31 22.26 15.00
CA THR A 102 -6.08 23.32 15.99
C THR A 102 -7.25 24.29 16.08
N ASP A 103 -7.85 24.65 14.94
CA ASP A 103 -8.96 25.59 14.91
C ASP A 103 -10.30 24.90 14.72
N ASP A 104 -11.35 25.59 15.18
CA ASP A 104 -12.73 25.20 14.96
C ASP A 104 -13.19 25.50 13.52
N PHE A 105 -14.15 24.69 13.07
CA PHE A 105 -14.82 24.81 11.79
C PHE A 105 -16.16 25.49 12.01
N THR A 106 -16.39 26.60 11.31
CA THR A 106 -17.68 27.31 11.34
C THR A 106 -18.23 27.41 9.94
N SER A 107 -19.47 26.98 9.73
CA SER A 107 -20.16 27.05 8.45
C SER A 107 -21.67 27.19 8.65
N ASN A 108 -22.35 27.78 7.67
CA ASN A 108 -23.80 27.66 7.59
C ASN A 108 -24.18 26.24 7.17
N LEU A 109 -25.38 25.80 7.53
CA LEU A 109 -25.95 24.54 7.06
C LEU A 109 -26.71 24.76 5.75
N LYS A 110 -26.86 23.68 4.98
CA LYS A 110 -27.55 23.73 3.70
C LYS A 110 -29.02 24.05 3.89
N ASP A 111 -29.51 25.02 3.13
CA ASP A 111 -30.92 25.43 3.11
C ASP A 111 -31.48 25.79 4.50
N SER A 112 -30.62 26.24 5.42
CA SER A 112 -31.00 26.64 6.79
C SER A 112 -30.30 27.94 7.18
N ASP A 113 -30.94 28.73 8.05
CA ASP A 113 -30.34 29.89 8.69
C ASP A 113 -29.41 29.51 9.85
N SER A 114 -29.38 28.21 10.22
CA SER A 114 -28.55 27.70 11.29
C SER A 114 -27.08 27.58 10.92
N MET A 115 -26.23 27.84 11.90
CA MET A 115 -24.77 27.74 11.80
C MET A 115 -24.27 26.55 12.60
N VAL A 116 -23.30 25.82 12.05
CA VAL A 116 -22.58 24.77 12.75
C VAL A 116 -21.19 25.25 13.16
N GLN A 117 -20.82 25.01 14.41
CA GLN A 117 -19.46 25.11 14.92
C GLN A 117 -18.99 23.73 15.37
N ALA A 118 -17.90 23.23 14.79
CA ALA A 118 -17.38 21.91 15.06
C ALA A 118 -15.86 21.91 15.28
N SER A 119 -15.40 21.15 16.27
CA SER A 119 -13.98 20.85 16.48
C SER A 119 -13.73 19.39 16.08
N LEU A 120 -12.75 19.15 15.20
CA LEU A 120 -12.52 17.84 14.59
C LEU A 120 -11.22 17.19 15.06
N ALA A 121 -11.20 15.85 15.05
CA ALA A 121 -10.00 15.04 15.17
C ALA A 121 -10.08 13.86 14.17
N CYS A 122 -8.93 13.31 13.79
CA CYS A 122 -8.82 12.18 12.89
C CYS A 122 -7.99 11.07 13.53
N SER A 123 -8.34 9.81 13.28
CA SER A 123 -7.48 8.67 13.62
C SER A 123 -6.79 8.09 12.39
N THR A 124 -5.61 7.55 12.62
CA THR A 124 -4.88 6.73 11.66
C THR A 124 -4.22 5.56 12.37
N ARG A 125 -4.27 4.38 11.74
CA ARG A 125 -3.51 3.18 12.12
C ARG A 125 -2.20 3.04 11.37
N ARG A 126 -1.92 4.01 10.48
CA ARG A 126 -0.74 4.04 9.63
C ARG A 126 0.41 4.73 10.35
N ASP A 127 1.60 4.64 9.75
CA ASP A 127 2.78 5.33 10.23
C ASP A 127 2.61 6.86 10.26
N GLY A 128 3.48 7.53 11.02
CA GLY A 128 3.42 8.95 11.27
C GLY A 128 3.53 9.85 10.03
N ARG A 129 3.83 9.30 8.84
CA ARG A 129 3.75 10.07 7.58
C ARG A 129 2.35 10.59 7.33
N VAL A 130 1.31 9.82 7.70
CA VAL A 130 -0.08 10.29 7.56
C VAL A 130 -0.32 11.52 8.44
N LEU A 131 0.17 11.53 9.68
CA LEU A 131 0.06 12.68 10.58
C LEU A 131 0.81 13.90 10.02
N GLN A 132 2.00 13.69 9.45
CA GLN A 132 2.78 14.75 8.80
C GLN A 132 2.06 15.30 7.56
N TRP A 133 1.43 14.44 6.77
CA TRP A 133 0.66 14.86 5.60
C TRP A 133 -0.63 15.59 5.96
N LEU A 134 -1.31 15.16 7.02
CA LEU A 134 -2.47 15.86 7.59
C LEU A 134 -2.09 17.28 8.01
N ALA A 135 -0.98 17.44 8.73
CA ALA A 135 -0.46 18.75 9.12
C ALA A 135 -0.03 19.59 7.90
N LYS A 136 0.68 18.98 6.94
CA LYS A 136 1.21 19.67 5.75
C LYS A 136 0.10 20.18 4.83
N HIS A 137 -0.98 19.40 4.65
CA HIS A 137 -2.09 19.71 3.76
C HIS A 137 -3.35 20.16 4.49
N GLU A 138 -3.22 20.59 5.75
CA GLU A 138 -4.34 20.97 6.60
C GLU A 138 -5.23 22.01 5.93
N LEU A 139 -4.65 23.00 5.23
CA LEU A 139 -5.40 24.03 4.52
C LEU A 139 -6.33 23.44 3.44
N ALA A 140 -5.82 22.53 2.62
CA ALA A 140 -6.60 21.89 1.55
C ALA A 140 -7.69 21.00 2.13
N ILE A 141 -7.37 20.26 3.19
CA ILE A 141 -8.33 19.44 3.94
C ILE A 141 -9.43 20.33 4.52
N ARG A 142 -9.05 21.43 5.18
CA ARG A 142 -9.98 22.35 5.82
C ARG A 142 -10.97 22.95 4.83
N SER A 143 -10.47 23.43 3.69
CA SER A 143 -11.34 23.94 2.62
C SER A 143 -12.38 22.91 2.22
N ARG A 144 -11.97 21.66 2.03
CA ARG A 144 -12.86 20.57 1.62
C ARG A 144 -13.88 20.20 2.71
N LEU A 145 -13.48 20.23 3.97
CA LEU A 145 -14.38 19.95 5.10
C LEU A 145 -15.42 21.05 5.28
N LEU A 146 -15.05 22.32 5.09
CA LEU A 146 -15.99 23.45 5.12
C LEU A 146 -17.04 23.34 4.01
N GLU A 147 -16.65 22.93 2.80
CA GLU A 147 -17.61 22.65 1.71
C GLU A 147 -18.61 21.55 2.08
N ILE A 148 -18.16 20.50 2.76
CA ILE A 148 -19.05 19.40 3.19
C ILE A 148 -20.01 19.89 4.28
N LEU A 149 -19.53 20.66 5.25
CA LEU A 149 -20.38 21.25 6.28
C LEU A 149 -21.44 22.17 5.65
N ALA A 150 -21.06 23.00 4.69
CA ALA A 150 -21.97 23.89 3.96
C ALA A 150 -23.02 23.15 3.12
N ASP A 151 -22.70 21.95 2.62
CA ASP A 151 -23.64 21.09 1.88
C ASP A 151 -24.45 20.13 2.78
N THR A 152 -24.25 20.17 4.10
CA THR A 152 -24.96 19.29 5.04
C THR A 152 -26.29 19.90 5.45
N PRO A 153 -27.42 19.20 5.25
CA PRO A 153 -28.72 19.69 5.72
C PRO A 153 -28.82 19.61 7.25
N GLU A 154 -29.70 20.42 7.84
CA GLU A 154 -29.84 20.53 9.30
C GLU A 154 -30.29 19.22 9.98
N GLU A 155 -31.13 18.44 9.31
CA GLU A 155 -31.54 17.10 9.78
C GLU A 155 -30.34 16.15 9.95
N ASP A 156 -29.34 16.26 9.06
CA ASP A 156 -28.14 15.42 9.12
C ASP A 156 -27.17 15.90 10.21
N ALA A 157 -27.17 17.20 10.51
CA ALA A 157 -26.35 17.77 11.57
C ALA A 157 -26.91 17.46 12.98
N THR A 158 -28.20 17.21 13.11
CA THR A 158 -28.87 17.03 14.42
C THR A 158 -29.10 15.56 14.77
N THR A 159 -29.31 14.69 13.78
CA THR A 159 -29.55 13.25 14.00
C THR A 159 -28.28 12.42 14.17
N ILE A 160 -28.35 11.30 14.88
CA ILE A 160 -27.22 10.38 15.07
C ILE A 160 -26.79 9.79 13.72
N ASP A 161 -27.73 9.22 12.97
CA ASP A 161 -27.48 8.63 11.65
C ASP A 161 -26.92 9.66 10.67
N GLY A 162 -27.36 10.91 10.76
CA GLY A 162 -26.84 12.04 9.99
C GLY A 162 -25.37 12.32 10.30
N LYS A 163 -25.02 12.41 11.59
CA LYS A 163 -23.63 12.60 12.04
C LYS A 163 -22.72 11.44 11.62
N GLU A 164 -23.21 10.21 11.61
CA GLU A 164 -22.45 9.06 11.11
C GLU A 164 -22.17 9.17 9.60
N ARG A 165 -23.19 9.56 8.81
CA ARG A 165 -22.99 9.85 7.37
C ARG A 165 -22.01 11.00 7.17
N LEU A 166 -22.10 12.05 7.96
CA LEU A 166 -21.21 13.20 7.90
C LEU A 166 -19.77 12.81 8.21
N ASN A 167 -19.52 12.06 9.29
CA ASN A 167 -18.20 11.53 9.64
C ASN A 167 -17.60 10.72 8.49
N LYS A 168 -18.40 9.85 7.87
CA LYS A 168 -17.94 9.05 6.73
C LYS A 168 -17.58 9.92 5.52
N ARG A 169 -18.44 10.87 5.14
CA ARG A 169 -18.20 11.82 4.05
C ARG A 169 -16.93 12.65 4.29
N MET A 170 -16.74 13.14 5.51
CA MET A 170 -15.55 13.89 5.91
C MET A 170 -14.29 13.02 5.84
N THR A 171 -14.35 11.79 6.36
CA THR A 171 -13.23 10.83 6.29
C THR A 171 -12.82 10.56 4.84
N ASP A 172 -13.79 10.29 3.97
CA ASP A 172 -13.55 10.05 2.55
C ASP A 172 -12.93 11.28 1.86
N ALA A 173 -13.40 12.47 2.21
CA ALA A 173 -12.88 13.71 1.64
C ALA A 173 -11.45 14.02 2.06
N ILE A 174 -11.08 13.77 3.33
CA ILE A 174 -9.69 13.90 3.78
C ILE A 174 -8.81 12.92 3.01
N ASN A 175 -9.22 11.66 2.89
CA ASN A 175 -8.47 10.67 2.12
C ASN A 175 -8.35 11.04 0.65
N GLN A 176 -9.39 11.59 0.02
CA GLN A 176 -9.31 12.09 -1.36
C GLN A 176 -8.28 13.20 -1.51
N VAL A 177 -8.23 14.16 -0.59
CA VAL A 177 -7.22 15.23 -0.61
C VAL A 177 -5.81 14.64 -0.46
N LEU A 178 -5.61 13.72 0.48
CA LEU A 178 -4.32 13.05 0.67
C LEU A 178 -3.90 12.24 -0.56
N ILE A 179 -4.81 11.50 -1.19
CA ILE A 179 -4.55 10.76 -2.43
C ILE A 179 -4.17 11.70 -3.56
N GLN A 180 -4.86 12.84 -3.71
CA GLN A 180 -4.54 13.81 -4.76
C GLN A 180 -3.18 14.50 -4.57
N LYS A 181 -2.75 14.69 -3.32
CA LYS A 181 -1.53 15.45 -2.99
C LYS A 181 -0.29 14.57 -2.82
N GLU A 182 -0.44 13.41 -2.20
CA GLU A 182 0.65 12.51 -1.79
C GLU A 182 0.52 11.11 -2.42
N GLY A 183 -0.55 10.84 -3.18
CA GLY A 183 -0.77 9.54 -3.84
C GLY A 183 -1.36 8.45 -2.94
N PHE A 184 -1.54 8.72 -1.65
CA PHE A 184 -2.03 7.73 -0.68
C PHE A 184 -2.90 8.37 0.40
N GLY A 185 -3.99 7.69 0.76
CA GLY A 185 -4.88 8.05 1.88
C GLY A 185 -4.60 7.14 3.08
N GLY A 186 -4.84 7.61 4.29
CA GLY A 186 -4.47 6.85 5.48
C GLY A 186 -5.27 7.19 6.73
N VAL A 187 -6.34 7.97 6.59
CA VAL A 187 -7.24 8.30 7.69
C VAL A 187 -8.28 7.20 7.82
N ASP A 188 -8.44 6.69 9.04
CA ASP A 188 -9.40 5.64 9.37
C ASP A 188 -10.78 6.21 9.68
N ALA A 189 -10.83 7.27 10.50
CA ALA A 189 -12.09 7.92 10.87
C ALA A 189 -11.87 9.38 11.31
N VAL A 190 -12.91 10.19 11.10
CA VAL A 190 -13.07 11.53 11.68
C VAL A 190 -13.97 11.45 12.91
N TYR A 191 -13.65 12.25 13.93
CA TYR A 191 -14.41 12.38 15.17
C TYR A 191 -14.71 13.85 15.45
N PHE A 192 -15.94 14.12 15.90
CA PHE A 192 -16.32 15.40 16.44
C PHE A 192 -15.94 15.47 17.92
N ARG A 193 -15.03 16.37 18.29
CA ARG A 193 -14.74 16.69 19.70
C ARG A 193 -15.76 17.64 20.29
N ASN A 194 -16.22 18.58 19.47
CA ASN A 194 -17.31 19.50 19.77
C ASN A 194 -18.16 19.65 18.50
N PHE A 195 -19.48 19.75 18.66
CA PHE A 195 -20.40 19.95 17.54
C PHE A 195 -21.67 20.64 18.03
N ILE A 196 -21.79 21.92 17.68
CA ILE A 196 -22.87 22.80 18.12
C ILE A 196 -23.58 23.32 16.86
N VAL A 197 -24.91 23.27 16.86
CA VAL A 197 -25.77 23.91 15.86
C VAL A 197 -26.49 25.07 16.54
N GLN A 198 -26.47 26.25 15.94
CA GLN A 198 -27.03 27.51 16.44
C GLN A 198 -28.06 28.09 15.50
#